data_AF-A0A496VW20-F1
#
_entry.id   AF-A0A496VW20-F1
#
_cell.length_a   1.000
_cell.length_b   1.000
_cell.length_c   1.000
_cell.angle_alpha   90.00
_cell.angle_beta   90.00
_cell.angle_gamma   90.00
#
_symmetry.space_group_name_H-M   'P 1'
#
loop_
_entity.id
_entity.type
_entity.pdbx_description
1 polymer ?
#
loop_
_entity_poly.entity_id
_entity_poly.type
_entity_poly.pdbx_seq_one_letter_code
_entity_poly.pdbx_strand_id
1 'polypeptide(L)'
;MAVIIDEFQDMKFYIYDMSQEIFSDLDSKGRLNGPGAINLPATYDRQAQSRKAPMLVSGSAVTLIFKTVMGGPLGGRFDFMYMKPMSIPDGAMLLHQTLKYYAPDNAITPEHALYASAQVGGHPYYLYCLATSKYEGKGFGDEKAIDQLIRYEIENGKIYGFWLTHFRDNRKYLNADDDLELGKKIIYYFTQYNNQPVDVKGIADKLNVPKQAVEDKIERLYQADLVYRSAEKFYTFNDITLMRFIKFVYEQDLEGIDKIDLSQQNLMNTLKGKFLEMVVEVSMMKFNHESLPGLWFGKTSEVEVPLFQFVRTMTVKGAKTPSYQIDVFGKEQRRNKVWLCECKYTKTPMDIQQVKKLESAAQVLISSHEEEGTAMPLIHLWLVSTGGFRKDVLSYVNARADIYASDYEGINNLFKAFGGNYSIPKFAVND
;
A
#
# COMPACT_ATOMS: atom_id res chain seq x y z
N MET A 1 8.99 -4.27 36.27
CA MET A 1 10.27 -4.34 35.55
C MET A 1 10.07 -5.30 34.39
N ALA A 2 10.25 -4.86 33.15
CA ALA A 2 10.10 -5.70 31.96
C ALA A 2 11.50 -6.17 31.49
N VAL A 3 11.60 -7.39 30.99
CA VAL A 3 12.82 -7.89 30.33
C VAL A 3 12.60 -7.75 28.84
N ILE A 4 13.40 -6.92 28.19
CA ILE A 4 13.38 -6.68 26.74
C ILE A 4 14.64 -7.33 26.18
N ILE A 5 14.48 -8.23 25.22
CA ILE A 5 15.60 -8.85 24.52
C ILE A 5 15.40 -8.63 23.03
N ASP A 6 16.35 -7.93 22.41
CA ASP A 6 16.40 -7.70 20.97
C ASP A 6 17.19 -8.82 20.28
N GLU A 7 16.77 -9.18 19.07
CA GLU A 7 17.29 -10.30 18.27
C GLU A 7 17.42 -11.61 19.11
N PHE A 8 16.38 -11.93 19.89
CA PHE A 8 16.36 -13.07 20.81
C PHE A 8 16.74 -14.41 20.15
N GLN A 9 16.39 -14.55 18.88
CA GLN A 9 16.72 -15.74 18.11
C GLN A 9 18.22 -15.96 17.98
N ASP A 10 19.05 -14.92 18.05
CA ASP A 10 20.49 -15.01 17.87
C ASP A 10 21.22 -15.48 19.14
N MET A 11 20.57 -15.42 20.31
CA MET A 11 21.14 -15.86 21.58
C MET A 11 21.57 -17.33 21.59
N LYS A 12 21.06 -18.16 20.67
CA LYS A 12 21.47 -19.54 20.49
C LYS A 12 22.90 -19.70 19.93
N PHE A 13 23.50 -18.64 19.40
CA PHE A 13 24.80 -18.69 18.72
C PHE A 13 25.93 -17.94 19.46
N TYR A 14 25.62 -17.01 20.36
CA TYR A 14 26.60 -16.01 20.81
C TYR A 14 27.16 -16.18 22.23
N ILE A 15 26.71 -17.17 23.02
CA ILE A 15 27.00 -17.20 24.47
C ILE A 15 28.00 -18.28 24.87
N TYR A 16 28.17 -19.32 24.06
CA TYR A 16 29.18 -20.35 24.30
C TYR A 16 30.16 -20.35 23.12
N ASP A 17 31.45 -20.14 23.42
CA ASP A 17 32.54 -20.34 22.46
C ASP A 17 32.64 -21.84 22.15
N MET A 18 31.88 -22.27 21.15
CA MET A 18 31.66 -23.66 20.82
C MET A 18 31.87 -23.85 19.31
N SER A 19 32.70 -24.83 18.94
CA SER A 19 32.92 -25.13 17.53
C SER A 19 31.63 -25.70 16.89
N GLN A 20 31.45 -25.42 15.60
CA GLN A 20 30.34 -25.95 14.78
C GLN A 20 30.20 -27.47 14.86
N GLU A 21 31.31 -28.18 14.98
CA GLU A 21 31.36 -29.64 15.09
C GLU A 21 30.74 -30.14 16.40
N ILE A 22 31.06 -29.49 17.53
CA ILE A 22 30.49 -29.82 18.83
C ILE A 22 29.00 -29.49 18.85
N PHE A 23 28.59 -28.38 18.25
CA PHE A 23 27.18 -28.01 18.14
C PHE A 23 26.38 -29.06 17.34
N SER A 24 26.85 -29.46 16.15
CA SER A 24 26.17 -30.48 15.33
C SER A 24 26.10 -31.84 16.04
N ASP A 25 27.14 -32.24 16.75
CA ASP A 25 27.15 -33.49 17.52
C ASP A 25 26.09 -33.47 18.64
N LEU A 26 25.93 -32.34 19.32
CA LEU A 26 24.93 -32.19 20.39
C LEU A 26 23.50 -32.08 19.84
N ASP A 27 23.31 -31.43 18.69
CA ASP A 27 22.02 -31.33 18.00
C ASP A 27 21.54 -32.71 17.54
N SER A 28 22.41 -33.46 16.85
CA SER A 28 22.10 -34.81 16.36
C SER A 28 21.76 -35.80 17.49
N LYS A 29 22.25 -35.54 18.71
CA LYS A 29 21.96 -36.33 19.92
C LYS A 29 20.76 -35.80 20.72
N GLY A 30 20.08 -34.76 20.25
CA GLY A 30 18.93 -34.13 20.92
C GLY A 30 19.29 -33.47 22.27
N ARG A 31 20.57 -33.15 22.48
CA ARG A 31 21.09 -32.67 23.78
C ARG A 31 21.10 -31.15 23.93
N LEU A 32 20.61 -30.43 22.93
CA LEU A 32 20.52 -28.97 22.99
C LEU A 32 19.44 -28.45 23.96
N ASN A 33 18.50 -29.30 24.38
CA ASN A 33 17.29 -28.89 25.13
C ASN A 33 17.19 -29.53 26.54
N GLY A 34 18.26 -29.55 27.35
CA GLY A 34 18.29 -30.16 28.70
C GLY A 34 18.88 -29.29 29.83
N PRO A 35 19.10 -29.83 31.04
CA PRO A 35 19.79 -29.14 32.14
C PRO A 35 21.23 -28.79 31.72
N GLY A 36 21.57 -27.50 31.66
CA GLY A 36 22.82 -27.01 31.06
C GLY A 36 22.73 -26.68 29.56
N ALA A 37 21.50 -26.53 29.03
CA ALA A 37 21.23 -26.24 27.62
C ALA A 37 22.02 -25.03 27.07
N ILE A 38 22.63 -25.29 25.92
CA ILE A 38 23.37 -24.33 25.07
C ILE A 38 22.37 -23.50 24.24
N ASN A 39 21.13 -23.99 24.11
CA ASN A 39 20.01 -23.29 23.50
C ASN A 39 19.39 -22.31 24.52
N LEU A 40 20.06 -21.17 24.75
CA LEU A 40 19.62 -20.16 25.72
C LEU A 40 18.16 -19.72 25.58
N PRO A 41 17.56 -19.61 24.39
CA PRO A 41 16.13 -19.36 24.26
C PRO A 41 15.25 -20.29 25.11
N ALA A 42 15.59 -21.58 25.21
CA ALA A 42 14.87 -22.56 26.03
C ALA A 42 15.06 -22.33 27.55
N THR A 43 16.09 -21.60 27.97
CA THR A 43 16.32 -21.28 29.40
C THR A 43 15.42 -20.15 29.92
N TYR A 44 14.74 -19.41 29.02
CA TYR A 44 13.79 -18.35 29.37
C TYR A 44 12.36 -18.86 29.66
N ASP A 45 12.16 -20.17 29.69
CA ASP A 45 10.87 -20.83 29.96
C ASP A 45 10.18 -20.32 31.23
N ARG A 46 10.96 -20.09 32.28
CA ARG A 46 10.45 -19.57 33.56
C ARG A 46 10.12 -18.08 33.49
N GLN A 47 10.91 -17.30 32.76
CA GLN A 47 10.76 -15.86 32.59
C GLN A 47 9.54 -15.55 31.73
N ALA A 48 9.32 -16.32 30.66
CA ALA A 48 8.13 -16.22 29.80
C ALA A 48 6.82 -16.49 30.57
N GLN A 49 6.86 -17.29 31.65
CA GLN A 49 5.69 -17.57 32.51
C GLN A 49 5.54 -16.57 33.68
N SER A 50 6.42 -15.59 33.81
CA SER A 50 6.42 -14.67 34.94
C SER A 50 5.21 -13.73 34.93
N ARG A 51 4.34 -13.84 35.93
CA ARG A 51 3.24 -12.89 36.15
C ARG A 51 3.68 -11.52 36.67
N LYS A 52 4.94 -11.37 37.08
CA LYS A 52 5.47 -10.14 37.68
C LYS A 52 6.25 -9.26 36.69
N ALA A 53 6.71 -9.85 35.60
CA ALA A 53 7.56 -9.21 34.60
C ALA A 53 7.26 -9.81 33.22
N PRO A 54 6.38 -9.19 32.41
CA PRO A 54 6.13 -9.67 31.05
C PRO A 54 7.43 -9.59 30.24
N MET A 55 7.66 -10.61 29.43
CA MET A 55 8.81 -10.72 28.54
C MET A 55 8.42 -10.18 27.16
N LEU A 56 9.22 -9.26 26.63
CA LEU A 56 9.08 -8.76 25.27
C LEU A 56 10.27 -9.24 24.43
N VAL A 57 9.95 -9.87 23.30
CA VAL A 57 10.92 -10.38 22.34
C VAL A 57 10.68 -9.70 21.01
N SER A 58 11.73 -9.12 20.43
CA SER A 58 11.75 -8.62 19.05
C SER A 58 12.75 -9.42 18.21
N GLY A 59 12.54 -9.41 16.90
CA GLY A 59 13.51 -9.89 15.93
C GLY A 59 13.01 -9.73 14.50
N SER A 60 13.96 -9.57 13.59
CA SER A 60 13.70 -9.32 12.16
C SER A 60 13.44 -10.61 11.36
N ALA A 61 14.00 -11.75 11.81
CA ALA A 61 13.81 -13.07 11.23
C ALA A 61 12.52 -13.75 11.71
N VAL A 62 11.38 -13.37 11.11
CA VAL A 62 10.03 -13.79 11.53
C VAL A 62 9.88 -15.32 11.57
N THR A 63 10.34 -16.04 10.54
CA THR A 63 10.29 -17.51 10.48
C THR A 63 11.09 -18.13 11.61
N LEU A 64 12.21 -17.50 12.00
CA LEU A 64 13.03 -17.99 13.10
C LEU A 64 12.40 -17.72 14.47
N ILE A 65 11.70 -16.59 14.66
CA ILE A 65 10.84 -16.36 15.83
C ILE A 65 9.74 -17.41 15.90
N PHE A 66 9.06 -17.70 14.77
CA PHE A 66 8.01 -18.71 14.74
C PHE A 66 8.56 -20.10 15.10
N LYS A 67 9.72 -20.49 14.58
CA LYS A 67 10.33 -21.79 14.93
C LYS A 67 10.82 -21.86 16.37
N THR A 68 11.46 -20.81 16.87
CA THR A 68 12.19 -20.83 18.15
C THR A 68 11.30 -20.49 19.34
N VAL A 69 10.43 -19.49 19.17
CA VAL A 69 9.57 -18.95 20.24
C VAL A 69 8.16 -19.53 20.14
N MET A 70 7.56 -19.56 18.95
CA MET A 70 6.14 -19.96 18.79
C MET A 70 5.91 -21.47 18.59
N GLY A 71 6.88 -22.19 18.01
CA GLY A 71 6.77 -23.61 17.64
C GLY A 71 7.66 -24.56 18.46
N GLY A 72 8.39 -24.04 19.45
CA GLY A 72 9.28 -24.78 20.34
C GLY A 72 8.71 -24.99 21.75
N PRO A 73 9.57 -25.21 22.78
CA PRO A 73 9.14 -25.39 24.18
C PRO A 73 8.30 -24.23 24.76
N LEU A 74 8.42 -23.05 24.16
CA LEU A 74 7.71 -21.82 24.50
C LEU A 74 6.38 -21.65 23.74
N GLY A 75 6.01 -22.60 22.88
CA GLY A 75 4.83 -22.53 22.04
C GLY A 75 3.54 -22.32 22.85
N GLY A 76 2.71 -21.38 22.39
CA GLY A 76 1.45 -21.00 23.04
C GLY A 76 1.61 -20.12 24.30
N ARG A 77 2.83 -19.72 24.67
CA ARG A 77 3.09 -18.87 25.86
C ARG A 77 3.32 -17.39 25.53
N PHE A 78 3.53 -17.06 24.27
CA PHE A 78 3.68 -15.69 23.79
C PHE A 78 2.47 -15.30 22.94
N ASP A 79 1.97 -14.09 23.16
CA ASP A 79 1.19 -13.40 22.15
C ASP A 79 2.13 -12.91 21.05
N PHE A 80 1.64 -12.85 19.82
CA PHE A 80 2.40 -12.42 18.67
C PHE A 80 1.81 -11.14 18.09
N MET A 81 2.68 -10.14 17.88
CA MET A 81 2.33 -8.91 17.19
C MET A 81 3.30 -8.72 16.02
N TYR A 82 2.77 -8.80 14.79
CA TYR A 82 3.52 -8.43 13.60
C TYR A 82 3.40 -6.93 13.35
N MET A 83 4.53 -6.23 13.37
CA MET A 83 4.60 -4.82 13.00
C MET A 83 4.64 -4.69 11.47
N LYS A 84 3.52 -4.29 10.89
CA LYS A 84 3.42 -3.97 9.45
C LYS A 84 4.08 -2.62 9.14
N PRO A 85 4.51 -2.38 7.89
CA PRO A 85 4.82 -1.03 7.42
C PRO A 85 3.69 -0.05 7.74
N MET A 86 4.02 1.23 7.88
CA MET A 86 3.02 2.25 8.16
C MET A 86 2.06 2.41 6.97
N SER A 87 0.88 2.98 7.24
CA SER A 87 0.05 3.46 6.14
C SER A 87 0.81 4.50 5.32
N ILE A 88 0.51 4.62 4.01
CA ILE A 88 1.16 5.62 3.15
C ILE A 88 0.99 7.05 3.71
N PRO A 89 -0.18 7.48 4.22
CA PRO A 89 -0.32 8.78 4.86
C PRO A 89 0.56 8.96 6.11
N ASP A 90 0.65 7.95 6.98
CA ASP A 90 1.49 8.04 8.17
C ASP A 90 2.98 8.06 7.82
N GLY A 91 3.38 7.29 6.81
CA GLY A 91 4.74 7.33 6.27
C GLY A 91 5.09 8.68 5.65
N ALA A 92 4.15 9.34 4.95
CA ALA A 92 4.35 10.70 4.44
C ALA A 92 4.54 11.71 5.58
N MET A 93 3.74 11.61 6.64
CA MET A 93 3.90 12.43 7.85
C MET A 93 5.25 12.18 8.53
N LEU A 94 5.66 10.92 8.63
CA LEU A 94 6.97 10.54 9.16
C LEU A 94 8.09 11.19 8.34
N LEU A 95 8.08 11.06 7.02
CA LEU A 95 9.11 11.67 6.17
C LEU A 95 9.18 13.19 6.36
N HIS A 96 8.03 13.86 6.37
CA HIS A 96 7.94 15.30 6.61
C HIS A 96 8.53 15.70 7.98
N GLN A 97 8.33 14.89 9.02
CA GLN A 97 8.96 15.10 10.33
C GLN A 97 10.46 14.83 10.29
N THR A 98 10.88 13.70 9.71
CA THR A 98 12.27 13.26 9.65
C THR A 98 13.16 14.26 8.89
N LEU A 99 12.67 14.84 7.79
CA LEU A 99 13.43 15.84 7.02
C LEU A 99 13.78 17.08 7.85
N LYS A 100 12.92 17.52 8.77
CA LYS A 100 13.23 18.66 9.65
C LYS A 100 14.47 18.44 10.52
N TYR A 101 14.80 17.19 10.83
CA TYR A 101 15.93 16.84 11.69
C TYR A 101 17.18 16.45 10.90
N TYR A 102 17.01 15.75 9.78
CA TYR A 102 18.13 15.14 9.05
C TYR A 102 18.47 15.81 7.72
N ALA A 103 17.59 16.67 7.22
CA ALA A 103 17.76 17.41 5.99
C ALA A 103 16.99 18.75 6.04
N PRO A 104 17.31 19.65 7.00
CA PRO A 104 16.52 20.85 7.25
C PRO A 104 16.44 21.80 6.05
N ASP A 105 17.42 21.73 5.14
CA ASP A 105 17.46 22.51 3.91
C ASP A 105 16.56 21.94 2.79
N ASN A 106 16.02 20.74 2.98
CA ASN A 106 15.11 20.10 2.04
C ASN A 106 13.66 20.33 2.47
N ALA A 107 12.95 21.19 1.73
CA ALA A 107 11.50 21.29 1.82
C ALA A 107 10.84 20.15 1.03
N ILE A 108 9.76 19.59 1.58
CA ILE A 108 8.89 18.63 0.90
C ILE A 108 7.44 19.09 1.00
N THR A 109 6.70 19.02 -0.09
CA THR A 109 5.26 19.26 -0.06
C THR A 109 4.53 18.02 0.49
N PRO A 110 3.33 18.14 1.07
CA PRO A 110 2.53 16.97 1.45
C PRO A 110 2.32 15.97 0.30
N GLU A 111 2.22 16.49 -0.92
CA GLU A 111 2.12 15.72 -2.16
C GLU A 111 3.36 14.86 -2.39
N HIS A 112 4.55 15.45 -2.40
CA HIS A 112 5.80 14.73 -2.63
C HIS A 112 6.11 13.77 -1.48
N ALA A 113 5.68 14.08 -0.25
CA ALA A 113 5.79 13.18 0.89
C ALA A 113 4.91 11.92 0.71
N LEU A 114 3.67 12.10 0.25
CA LEU A 114 2.77 10.99 -0.10
C LEU A 114 3.34 10.16 -1.25
N TYR A 115 3.88 10.82 -2.29
CA TYR A 115 4.53 10.14 -3.40
C TYR A 115 5.71 9.30 -2.92
N ALA A 116 6.68 9.91 -2.22
CA ALA A 116 7.86 9.21 -1.69
C ALA A 116 7.46 8.02 -0.79
N SER A 117 6.48 8.23 0.10
CA SER A 117 5.99 7.17 0.98
C SER A 117 5.35 6.01 0.19
N ALA A 118 4.54 6.28 -0.83
CA ALA A 118 3.97 5.26 -1.70
C ALA A 118 5.06 4.46 -2.42
N GLN A 119 6.09 5.14 -2.94
CA GLN A 119 7.19 4.50 -3.68
C GLN A 119 8.03 3.54 -2.84
N VAL A 120 8.03 3.69 -1.50
CA VAL A 120 8.75 2.80 -0.56
C VAL A 120 7.81 2.03 0.36
N GLY A 121 6.51 1.98 0.04
CA GLY A 121 5.51 1.19 0.78
C GLY A 121 5.25 1.64 2.22
N GLY A 122 5.50 2.91 2.55
CA GLY A 122 5.29 3.42 3.91
C GLY A 122 6.29 2.88 4.95
N HIS A 123 7.38 2.25 4.52
CA HIS A 123 8.31 1.59 5.44
C HIS A 123 9.20 2.62 6.18
N PRO A 124 9.18 2.67 7.54
CA PRO A 124 9.89 3.69 8.31
C PRO A 124 11.40 3.72 8.04
N TYR A 125 12.04 2.56 7.94
CA TYR A 125 13.47 2.47 7.65
C TYR A 125 13.84 3.08 6.29
N TYR A 126 13.07 2.81 5.23
CA TYR A 126 13.36 3.36 3.90
C TYR A 126 13.16 4.86 3.87
N LEU A 127 12.10 5.38 4.51
CA LEU A 127 11.88 6.82 4.65
C LEU A 127 13.04 7.50 5.38
N TYR A 128 13.57 6.87 6.43
CA TYR A 128 14.78 7.31 7.10
C TYR A 128 16.03 7.28 6.18
N CYS A 129 16.18 6.23 5.36
CA CYS A 129 17.25 6.16 4.36
C CYS A 129 17.14 7.30 3.35
N LEU A 130 15.96 7.63 2.85
CA LEU A 130 15.76 8.76 1.94
C LEU A 130 16.17 10.09 2.58
N ALA A 131 15.72 10.36 3.81
CA ALA A 131 16.05 11.60 4.51
C ALA A 131 17.57 11.74 4.78
N THR A 132 18.21 10.64 5.19
CA THR A 132 19.65 10.60 5.54
C THR A 132 20.56 10.19 4.38
N SER A 133 20.02 10.11 3.17
CA SER A 133 20.78 9.71 1.99
C SER A 133 21.95 10.65 1.74
N LYS A 134 23.04 10.06 1.25
CA LYS A 134 24.26 10.75 0.81
C LYS A 134 24.26 11.07 -0.69
N TYR A 135 23.16 10.80 -1.39
CA TYR A 135 23.05 11.15 -2.80
C TYR A 135 23.25 12.67 -2.99
N GLU A 136 24.23 13.07 -3.80
CA GLU A 136 24.51 14.49 -4.05
C GLU A 136 23.31 15.19 -4.70
N GLY A 137 22.54 14.48 -5.53
CA GLY A 137 21.30 14.95 -6.14
C GLY A 137 20.06 14.81 -5.27
N LYS A 138 20.19 14.62 -3.95
CA LYS A 138 19.04 14.43 -3.04
C LYS A 138 18.08 15.62 -3.11
N GLY A 139 16.88 15.36 -3.60
CA GLY A 139 15.81 16.34 -3.71
C GLY A 139 14.43 15.73 -3.51
N PHE A 140 13.51 16.56 -3.00
CA PHE A 140 12.10 16.23 -2.80
C PHE A 140 11.16 17.25 -3.48
N GLY A 141 11.73 18.00 -4.44
CA GLY A 141 11.06 19.09 -5.13
C GLY A 141 10.09 18.64 -6.23
N ASP A 142 10.23 17.41 -6.72
CA ASP A 142 9.36 16.77 -7.72
C ASP A 142 9.50 15.24 -7.66
N GLU A 143 8.60 14.53 -8.37
CA GLU A 143 8.58 13.06 -8.44
C GLU A 143 9.89 12.49 -9.01
N LYS A 144 10.50 13.14 -10.00
CA LYS A 144 11.72 12.68 -10.67
C LYS A 144 12.93 12.70 -9.74
N ALA A 145 13.08 13.77 -8.95
CA ALA A 145 14.13 13.88 -7.93
C ALA A 145 13.97 12.79 -6.86
N ILE A 146 12.72 12.50 -6.47
CA ILE A 146 12.40 11.44 -5.51
C ILE A 146 12.73 10.06 -6.10
N ASP A 147 12.38 9.81 -7.36
CA ASP A 147 12.68 8.54 -8.03
C ASP A 147 14.19 8.33 -8.18
N GLN A 148 14.94 9.38 -8.52
CA GLN A 148 16.41 9.34 -8.58
C GLN A 148 17.03 9.04 -7.22
N LEU A 149 16.52 9.67 -6.16
CA LEU A 149 16.94 9.41 -4.79
C LEU A 149 16.67 7.95 -4.37
N ILE A 150 15.46 7.45 -4.62
CA ILE A 150 15.08 6.06 -4.31
C ILE A 150 15.96 5.08 -5.09
N ARG A 151 16.17 5.35 -6.38
CA ARG A 151 17.04 4.54 -7.23
C ARG A 151 18.46 4.50 -6.68
N TYR A 152 19.03 5.65 -6.31
CA TYR A 152 20.35 5.69 -5.68
C TYR A 152 20.37 4.85 -4.40
N GLU A 153 19.37 4.97 -3.52
CA GLU A 153 19.35 4.20 -2.27
C GLU A 153 19.30 2.68 -2.52
N ILE A 154 18.55 2.24 -3.54
CA ILE A 154 18.42 0.83 -3.93
C ILE A 154 19.67 0.28 -4.60
N GLU A 155 20.37 1.09 -5.40
CA GLU A 155 21.54 0.65 -6.18
C GLU A 155 22.86 0.80 -5.42
N ASN A 156 22.98 1.81 -4.54
CA ASN A 156 24.25 2.21 -3.94
C ASN A 156 24.16 2.67 -2.47
N GLY A 157 22.96 2.99 -1.96
CA GLY A 157 22.79 3.60 -0.64
C GLY A 157 22.63 2.61 0.51
N LYS A 158 21.97 3.08 1.58
CA LYS A 158 21.76 2.27 2.80
C LYS A 158 20.80 1.12 2.57
N ILE A 159 19.81 1.31 1.70
CA ILE A 159 18.84 0.27 1.33
C ILE A 159 19.57 -0.86 0.59
N TYR A 160 20.43 -0.54 -0.37
CA TYR A 160 21.30 -1.50 -1.04
C TYR A 160 22.14 -2.30 -0.03
N GLY A 161 22.85 -1.60 0.87
CA GLY A 161 23.71 -2.25 1.86
C GLY A 161 22.96 -3.18 2.82
N PHE A 162 21.75 -2.78 3.23
CA PHE A 162 20.87 -3.60 4.06
C PHE A 162 20.47 -4.90 3.34
N TRP A 163 19.90 -4.79 2.14
CA TRP A 163 19.42 -5.97 1.42
C TRP A 163 20.56 -6.85 0.91
N LEU A 164 21.69 -6.27 0.50
CA LEU A 164 22.88 -7.03 0.11
C LEU A 164 23.40 -7.88 1.27
N THR A 165 23.44 -7.33 2.48
CA THR A 165 23.82 -8.08 3.69
C THR A 165 22.84 -9.22 3.93
N HIS A 166 21.53 -8.95 3.91
CA HIS A 166 20.50 -9.99 4.08
C HIS A 166 20.62 -11.12 3.06
N PHE A 167 20.89 -10.79 1.78
CA PHE A 167 21.07 -11.77 0.71
C PHE A 167 22.35 -12.59 0.86
N ARG A 168 23.43 -11.98 1.39
CA ARG A 168 24.70 -12.67 1.68
C ARG A 168 24.53 -13.65 2.83
N ASP A 169 23.89 -13.23 3.92
CA ASP A 169 23.67 -14.07 5.10
C ASP A 169 22.75 -15.26 4.78
N ASN A 170 21.80 -15.06 3.86
CA ASN A 170 20.88 -16.09 3.39
C ASN A 170 21.32 -16.77 2.08
N ARG A 171 22.59 -16.60 1.65
CA ARG A 171 23.08 -17.12 0.36
C ARG A 171 22.81 -18.60 0.16
N LYS A 172 22.91 -19.41 1.22
CA LYS A 172 22.66 -20.86 1.19
C LYS A 172 21.22 -21.24 0.78
N TYR A 173 20.25 -20.36 1.02
CA TYR A 173 18.86 -20.56 0.63
C TYR A 173 18.54 -19.86 -0.70
N LEU A 174 19.24 -18.75 -0.99
CA LEU A 174 18.93 -17.89 -2.14
C LEU A 174 19.69 -18.24 -3.42
N ASN A 175 20.97 -18.64 -3.32
CA ASN A 175 21.87 -18.75 -4.47
C ASN A 175 22.77 -20.00 -4.38
N ALA A 176 22.36 -21.04 -3.65
CA ALA A 176 23.04 -22.34 -3.58
C ALA A 176 22.16 -23.45 -4.16
N ASP A 177 21.40 -23.12 -5.20
CA ASP A 177 20.65 -24.09 -5.99
C ASP A 177 21.59 -24.84 -6.94
N ASP A 178 21.23 -26.07 -7.29
CA ASP A 178 21.96 -26.86 -8.29
C ASP A 178 21.98 -26.14 -9.65
N ASP A 179 20.88 -25.43 -9.96
CA ASP A 179 20.76 -24.51 -11.07
C ASP A 179 20.57 -23.07 -10.55
N LEU A 180 21.68 -22.36 -10.43
CA LEU A 180 21.72 -20.98 -9.96
C LEU A 180 20.92 -20.02 -10.87
N GLU A 181 20.96 -20.24 -12.19
CA GLU A 181 20.28 -19.36 -13.14
C GLU A 181 18.77 -19.52 -13.02
N LEU A 182 18.28 -20.76 -12.98
CA LEU A 182 16.87 -21.04 -12.73
C LEU A 182 16.41 -20.49 -11.38
N GLY A 183 17.21 -20.67 -10.33
CA GLY A 183 16.94 -20.11 -9.00
C GLY A 183 16.76 -18.58 -9.05
N LYS A 184 17.67 -17.86 -9.70
CA LYS A 184 17.57 -16.40 -9.92
C LYS A 184 16.33 -16.03 -10.73
N LYS A 185 16.00 -16.77 -11.81
CA LYS A 185 14.80 -16.54 -12.63
C LYS A 185 13.51 -16.68 -11.83
N ILE A 186 13.40 -17.71 -10.99
CA ILE A 186 12.24 -17.90 -10.12
C ILE A 186 12.11 -16.73 -9.14
N ILE A 187 13.22 -16.29 -8.51
CA ILE A 187 13.19 -15.12 -7.60
C ILE A 187 12.80 -13.85 -8.38
N TYR A 188 13.33 -13.65 -9.59
CA TYR A 188 12.95 -12.51 -10.41
C TYR A 188 11.44 -12.49 -10.69
N TYR A 189 10.86 -13.60 -11.16
CA TYR A 189 9.42 -13.71 -11.42
C TYR A 189 8.56 -13.65 -10.15
N PHE A 190 9.11 -13.95 -8.98
CA PHE A 190 8.41 -13.78 -7.72
C PHE A 190 8.07 -12.30 -7.43
N THR A 191 8.87 -11.35 -7.93
CA THR A 191 8.69 -9.91 -7.65
C THR A 191 7.36 -9.32 -8.14
N GLN A 192 6.70 -9.96 -9.11
CA GLN A 192 5.41 -9.51 -9.66
C GLN A 192 4.23 -9.64 -8.68
N TYR A 193 4.37 -10.46 -7.64
CA TYR A 193 3.28 -10.80 -6.72
C TYR A 193 3.25 -9.94 -5.45
N ASN A 194 3.87 -8.75 -5.39
CA ASN A 194 3.98 -7.91 -4.18
C ASN A 194 2.68 -7.88 -3.32
N ASN A 195 2.70 -8.53 -2.15
CA ASN A 195 1.55 -8.76 -1.25
C ASN A 195 0.37 -9.58 -1.84
N GLN A 196 0.66 -10.50 -2.75
CA GLN A 196 -0.29 -11.40 -3.40
C GLN A 196 0.17 -12.86 -3.23
N PRO A 197 -0.75 -13.84 -3.32
CA PRO A 197 -0.36 -15.24 -3.34
C PRO A 197 0.50 -15.53 -4.57
N VAL A 198 1.59 -16.26 -4.36
CA VAL A 198 2.50 -16.67 -5.44
C VAL A 198 1.82 -17.72 -6.30
N ASP A 199 1.66 -17.41 -7.60
CA ASP A 199 1.19 -18.40 -8.57
C ASP A 199 2.35 -19.28 -9.07
N VAL A 200 2.61 -20.34 -8.32
CA VAL A 200 3.64 -21.34 -8.62
C VAL A 200 3.47 -21.92 -10.03
N LYS A 201 2.21 -22.18 -10.44
CA LYS A 201 1.94 -22.73 -11.77
C LYS A 201 2.29 -21.71 -12.85
N GLY A 202 1.88 -20.45 -12.68
CA GLY A 202 2.20 -19.38 -13.61
C GLY A 202 3.71 -19.16 -13.79
N ILE A 203 4.50 -19.24 -12.72
CA ILE A 203 5.97 -19.17 -12.81
C ILE A 203 6.52 -20.39 -13.58
N ALA A 204 6.05 -21.60 -13.24
CA ALA A 204 6.51 -22.84 -13.86
C ALA A 204 6.22 -22.87 -15.38
N ASP A 205 5.02 -22.45 -15.77
CA ASP A 205 4.59 -22.35 -17.17
C ASP A 205 5.43 -21.32 -17.94
N LYS A 206 5.71 -20.14 -17.35
CA LYS A 206 6.55 -19.09 -17.96
C LYS A 206 8.00 -19.53 -18.17
N LEU A 207 8.57 -20.22 -17.19
CA LEU A 207 9.94 -20.69 -17.23
C LEU A 207 10.10 -22.03 -17.96
N ASN A 208 8.99 -22.66 -18.34
CA ASN A 208 8.96 -24.01 -18.92
C ASN A 208 9.72 -25.04 -18.05
N VAL A 209 9.45 -25.03 -16.74
CA VAL A 209 10.08 -25.92 -15.75
C VAL A 209 9.03 -26.69 -14.93
N PRO A 210 9.40 -27.81 -14.28
CA PRO A 210 8.49 -28.52 -13.41
C PRO A 210 8.02 -27.66 -12.23
N LYS A 211 6.74 -27.78 -11.87
CA LYS A 211 6.14 -27.10 -10.71
C LYS A 211 6.94 -27.33 -9.42
N GLN A 212 7.43 -28.55 -9.22
CA GLN A 212 8.22 -28.91 -8.04
C GLN A 212 9.48 -28.05 -7.88
N ALA A 213 10.18 -27.73 -8.97
CA ALA A 213 11.37 -26.89 -8.91
C ALA A 213 11.05 -25.47 -8.41
N VAL A 214 9.88 -24.95 -8.78
CA VAL A 214 9.37 -23.67 -8.28
C VAL A 214 8.97 -23.78 -6.82
N GLU A 215 8.23 -24.82 -6.41
CA GLU A 215 7.83 -25.03 -5.01
C GLU A 215 9.03 -25.15 -4.07
N ASP A 216 10.03 -25.97 -4.44
CA ASP A 216 11.26 -26.14 -3.67
C ASP A 216 12.00 -24.81 -3.52
N LYS A 217 12.02 -24.00 -4.58
CA LYS A 217 12.63 -22.68 -4.53
C LYS A 217 11.87 -21.73 -3.62
N ILE A 218 10.54 -21.67 -3.71
CA ILE A 218 9.70 -20.83 -2.85
C ILE A 218 9.81 -21.26 -1.37
N GLU A 219 9.91 -22.57 -1.08
CA GLU A 219 10.17 -23.06 0.28
C GLU A 219 11.53 -22.57 0.80
N ARG A 220 12.59 -22.55 -0.03
CA ARG A 220 13.87 -21.93 0.35
C ARG A 220 13.73 -20.43 0.62
N LEU A 221 12.91 -19.71 -0.14
CA LEU A 221 12.62 -18.29 0.13
C LEU A 221 11.87 -18.10 1.45
N TYR A 222 11.01 -19.06 1.83
CA TYR A 222 10.34 -19.05 3.13
C TYR A 222 11.37 -19.22 4.26
N GLN A 223 12.34 -20.11 4.09
CA GLN A 223 13.44 -20.26 5.05
C GLN A 223 14.37 -19.03 5.15
N ALA A 224 14.41 -18.20 4.09
CA ALA A 224 15.20 -16.97 4.03
C ALA A 224 14.43 -15.70 4.46
N ASP A 225 13.22 -15.86 5.01
CA ASP A 225 12.35 -14.74 5.39
C ASP A 225 12.09 -13.76 4.22
N LEU A 226 11.86 -14.28 3.01
CA LEU A 226 11.45 -13.49 1.84
C LEU A 226 10.00 -13.74 1.39
N VAL A 227 9.36 -14.80 1.91
CA VAL A 227 7.92 -15.07 1.75
C VAL A 227 7.35 -15.54 3.09
N TYR A 228 6.03 -15.44 3.27
CA TYR A 228 5.32 -16.01 4.41
C TYR A 228 4.24 -16.99 3.95
N ARG A 229 3.85 -17.91 4.83
CA ARG A 229 2.83 -18.94 4.53
C ARG A 229 1.54 -18.65 5.29
N SER A 230 0.40 -18.68 4.59
CA SER A 230 -0.94 -18.55 5.17
C SER A 230 -1.92 -19.43 4.40
N ALA A 231 -2.78 -20.16 5.11
CA ALA A 231 -3.76 -21.09 4.52
C ALA A 231 -3.15 -21.97 3.40
N GLU A 232 -1.98 -22.57 3.70
CA GLU A 232 -1.17 -23.41 2.81
C GLU A 232 -0.56 -22.73 1.57
N LYS A 233 -0.84 -21.44 1.33
CA LYS A 233 -0.27 -20.68 0.21
C LYS A 233 0.93 -19.84 0.66
N PHE A 234 1.87 -19.65 -0.26
CA PHE A 234 2.97 -18.70 -0.09
C PHE A 234 2.55 -17.31 -0.58
N TYR A 235 2.94 -16.31 0.18
CA TYR A 235 2.71 -14.90 -0.09
C TYR A 235 4.03 -14.16 -0.04
N THR A 236 4.20 -13.21 -0.95
CA THR A 236 5.34 -12.31 -0.91
C THR A 236 5.15 -11.28 0.20
N PHE A 237 6.26 -10.80 0.79
CA PHE A 237 6.16 -9.64 1.68
C PHE A 237 5.64 -8.41 0.93
N ASN A 238 4.91 -7.57 1.66
CA ASN A 238 4.47 -6.27 1.18
C ASN A 238 5.64 -5.27 1.25
N ASP A 239 6.63 -5.46 0.38
CA ASP A 239 7.83 -4.63 0.32
C ASP A 239 8.24 -4.37 -1.12
N ILE A 240 7.74 -3.26 -1.68
CA ILE A 240 8.05 -2.84 -3.04
C ILE A 240 9.54 -2.51 -3.22
N THR A 241 10.22 -2.06 -2.17
CA THR A 241 11.63 -1.70 -2.21
C THR A 241 12.49 -2.96 -2.33
N LEU A 242 12.16 -4.02 -1.60
CA LEU A 242 12.76 -5.35 -1.77
C LEU A 242 12.57 -5.85 -3.22
N MET A 243 11.36 -5.75 -3.77
CA MET A 243 11.11 -6.19 -5.16
C MET A 243 11.99 -5.41 -6.15
N ARG A 244 12.17 -4.11 -5.96
CA ARG A 244 13.03 -3.26 -6.80
C ARG A 244 14.52 -3.61 -6.64
N PHE A 245 14.96 -3.90 -5.42
CA PHE A 245 16.31 -4.39 -5.17
C PHE A 245 16.59 -5.72 -5.88
N ILE A 246 15.68 -6.70 -5.76
CA ILE A 246 15.80 -8.00 -6.43
C ILE A 246 15.86 -7.81 -7.94
N LYS A 247 14.96 -6.97 -8.49
CA LYS A 247 14.97 -6.63 -9.91
C LYS A 247 16.32 -6.06 -10.31
N PHE A 248 16.85 -5.08 -9.59
CA PHE A 248 18.17 -4.50 -9.89
C PHE A 248 19.30 -5.54 -9.90
N VAL A 249 19.36 -6.41 -8.87
CA VAL A 249 20.46 -7.38 -8.70
C VAL A 249 20.39 -8.52 -9.73
N TYR A 250 19.21 -8.96 -10.14
CA TYR A 250 19.08 -10.13 -11.03
C TYR A 250 18.75 -9.79 -12.48
N GLU A 251 18.06 -8.70 -12.79
CA GLU A 251 17.65 -8.38 -14.17
C GLU A 251 18.83 -8.23 -15.13
N GLN A 252 19.98 -7.74 -14.65
CA GLN A 252 21.17 -7.53 -15.46
C GLN A 252 21.86 -8.84 -15.87
N ASP A 253 21.70 -9.89 -15.07
CA ASP A 253 22.39 -11.18 -15.24
C ASP A 253 21.53 -12.22 -15.98
N LEU A 254 20.26 -11.92 -16.26
CA LEU A 254 19.28 -12.89 -16.71
C LEU A 254 18.86 -12.67 -18.16
N GLU A 255 18.99 -13.72 -18.97
CA GLU A 255 18.48 -13.76 -20.34
C GLU A 255 17.14 -14.50 -20.43
N GLY A 256 16.31 -14.11 -21.41
CA GLY A 256 15.03 -14.78 -21.69
C GLY A 256 13.94 -14.55 -20.64
N ILE A 257 13.97 -13.40 -19.96
CA ILE A 257 12.97 -13.01 -18.95
C ILE A 257 12.07 -11.87 -19.44
N ASP A 258 10.79 -11.90 -19.06
CA ASP A 258 9.86 -10.79 -19.27
C ASP A 258 10.22 -9.63 -18.35
N LYS A 259 10.16 -8.39 -18.83
CA LYS A 259 10.32 -7.22 -17.95
C LYS A 259 9.13 -7.09 -17.00
N ILE A 260 9.40 -7.09 -15.70
CA ILE A 260 8.39 -6.89 -14.65
C ILE A 260 8.25 -5.40 -14.34
N ASP A 261 7.04 -4.86 -14.44
CA ASP A 261 6.75 -3.49 -14.00
C ASP A 261 6.48 -3.44 -12.49
N LEU A 262 7.29 -2.67 -11.77
CA LEU A 262 7.17 -2.43 -10.32
C LEU A 262 6.76 -0.97 -10.03
N SER A 263 6.19 -0.29 -11.02
CA SER A 263 5.59 1.02 -10.90
C SER A 263 4.48 1.03 -9.85
N GLN A 264 4.46 2.07 -9.02
CA GLN A 264 3.38 2.33 -8.07
C GLN A 264 2.34 3.33 -8.62
N GLN A 265 2.35 3.58 -9.94
CA GLN A 265 1.42 4.53 -10.57
C GLN A 265 -0.06 4.14 -10.36
N ASN A 266 -0.40 2.85 -10.41
CA ASN A 266 -1.79 2.41 -10.17
C ASN A 266 -2.23 2.71 -8.74
N LEU A 267 -1.40 2.36 -7.74
CA LEU A 267 -1.66 2.69 -6.34
C LEU A 267 -1.82 4.21 -6.17
N MET A 268 -0.92 4.97 -6.79
CA MET A 268 -0.95 6.43 -6.75
C MET A 268 -2.27 6.96 -7.35
N ASN A 269 -2.67 6.51 -8.53
CA ASN A 269 -3.94 6.88 -9.15
C ASN A 269 -5.14 6.54 -8.26
N THR A 270 -5.14 5.38 -7.59
CA THR A 270 -6.17 5.01 -6.61
C THR A 270 -6.19 5.97 -5.42
N LEU A 271 -5.04 6.31 -4.84
CA LEU A 271 -4.95 7.26 -3.73
C LEU A 271 -5.43 8.67 -4.13
N LYS A 272 -5.05 9.14 -5.32
CA LYS A 272 -5.50 10.42 -5.88
C LYS A 272 -7.03 10.45 -6.04
N GLY A 273 -7.61 9.37 -6.58
CA GLY A 273 -9.06 9.21 -6.71
C GLY A 273 -9.77 9.22 -5.35
N LYS A 274 -9.31 8.38 -4.41
CA LYS A 274 -9.88 8.30 -3.06
C LYS A 274 -9.80 9.60 -2.27
N PHE A 275 -8.72 10.37 -2.47
CA PHE A 275 -8.60 11.70 -1.89
C PHE A 275 -9.68 12.65 -2.41
N LEU A 276 -9.91 12.68 -3.74
CA LEU A 276 -10.96 13.53 -4.32
C LEU A 276 -12.35 13.11 -3.85
N GLU A 277 -12.62 11.80 -3.79
CA GLU A 277 -13.86 11.25 -3.24
C GLU A 277 -14.09 11.76 -1.81
N MET A 278 -13.07 11.67 -0.95
CA MET A 278 -13.15 12.14 0.44
C MET A 278 -13.39 13.66 0.54
N VAL A 279 -12.75 14.44 -0.33
CA VAL A 279 -12.98 15.90 -0.40
C VAL A 279 -14.44 16.20 -0.73
N VAL A 280 -15.01 15.49 -1.71
CA VAL A 280 -16.42 15.62 -2.08
C VAL A 280 -17.34 15.17 -0.94
N GLU A 281 -17.07 14.01 -0.33
CA GLU A 281 -17.85 13.49 0.80
C GLU A 281 -17.91 14.48 1.97
N VAL A 282 -16.75 14.98 2.41
CA VAL A 282 -16.65 15.92 3.52
C VAL A 282 -17.34 17.25 3.19
N SER A 283 -17.23 17.71 1.94
CA SER A 283 -17.92 18.92 1.50
C SER A 283 -19.44 18.73 1.55
N MET A 284 -19.95 17.63 0.99
CA MET A 284 -21.38 17.30 1.02
C MET A 284 -21.90 17.18 2.46
N MET A 285 -21.18 16.50 3.35
CA MET A 285 -21.59 16.34 4.75
C MET A 285 -21.75 17.67 5.51
N LYS A 286 -21.17 18.75 5.01
CA LYS A 286 -21.22 20.07 5.64
C LYS A 286 -22.22 21.04 5.00
N PHE A 287 -22.80 20.68 3.86
CA PHE A 287 -23.84 21.48 3.22
C PHE A 287 -25.08 21.58 4.11
N ASN A 288 -25.67 22.77 4.15
CA ASN A 288 -26.81 23.06 5.03
C ASN A 288 -27.76 24.15 4.47
N HIS A 289 -28.26 23.95 3.24
CA HIS A 289 -29.23 24.85 2.59
C HIS A 289 -28.72 26.27 2.27
N GLU A 290 -27.42 26.53 2.41
CA GLU A 290 -26.82 27.77 1.94
C GLU A 290 -26.82 27.89 0.41
N SER A 291 -26.89 29.13 -0.07
CA SER A 291 -26.73 29.47 -1.49
C SER A 291 -25.24 29.65 -1.78
N LEU A 292 -24.71 28.88 -2.73
CA LEU A 292 -23.31 28.92 -3.13
C LEU A 292 -23.15 29.46 -4.56
N PRO A 293 -22.00 30.09 -4.90
CA PRO A 293 -21.74 30.56 -6.25
C PRO A 293 -21.93 29.46 -7.29
N GLY A 294 -22.80 29.71 -8.28
CA GLY A 294 -23.11 28.75 -9.34
C GLY A 294 -21.89 28.25 -10.10
N LEU A 295 -20.90 29.12 -10.25
CA LEU A 295 -19.64 28.82 -10.94
C LEU A 295 -18.90 27.64 -10.30
N TRP A 296 -19.08 27.40 -8.99
CA TRP A 296 -18.48 26.25 -8.32
C TRP A 296 -19.10 24.92 -8.76
N PHE A 297 -20.27 24.95 -9.38
CA PHE A 297 -21.04 23.81 -9.88
C PHE A 297 -21.28 23.87 -11.40
N GLY A 298 -20.57 24.75 -12.11
CA GLY A 298 -20.71 24.89 -13.56
C GLY A 298 -22.03 25.51 -13.98
N LYS A 299 -22.65 26.33 -13.11
CA LYS A 299 -23.90 27.06 -13.36
C LYS A 299 -23.67 28.57 -13.33
N THR A 300 -24.56 29.32 -13.97
CA THR A 300 -24.53 30.79 -13.96
C THR A 300 -25.24 31.38 -12.75
N SER A 301 -26.33 30.75 -12.31
CA SER A 301 -27.08 31.12 -11.12
C SER A 301 -26.51 30.43 -9.88
N GLU A 302 -26.70 31.04 -8.71
CA GLU A 302 -26.40 30.39 -7.43
C GLU A 302 -27.11 29.04 -7.29
N VAL A 303 -26.51 28.15 -6.51
CA VAL A 303 -26.99 26.80 -6.24
C VAL A 303 -27.23 26.66 -4.75
N GLU A 304 -28.48 26.39 -4.37
CA GLU A 304 -28.84 25.97 -3.01
C GLU A 304 -28.36 24.53 -2.80
N VAL A 305 -27.41 24.33 -1.89
CA VAL A 305 -26.90 22.99 -1.56
C VAL A 305 -27.77 22.30 -0.52
N PRO A 306 -28.04 20.99 -0.64
CA PRO A 306 -28.94 20.29 0.28
C PRO A 306 -28.27 19.96 1.62
N LEU A 307 -29.06 19.81 2.69
CA LEU A 307 -28.64 19.08 3.88
C LEU A 307 -28.81 17.57 3.67
N PHE A 308 -27.70 16.84 3.62
CA PHE A 308 -27.73 15.39 3.43
C PHE A 308 -27.96 14.65 4.76
N GLN A 309 -28.84 13.64 4.73
CA GLN A 309 -29.03 12.68 5.83
C GLN A 309 -27.79 11.81 6.01
N PHE A 310 -27.20 11.36 4.91
CA PHE A 310 -25.95 10.61 4.87
C PHE A 310 -25.27 10.79 3.52
N VAL A 311 -23.95 10.62 3.54
CA VAL A 311 -23.07 10.63 2.36
C VAL A 311 -22.16 9.39 2.44
N ARG A 312 -22.04 8.64 1.35
CA ARG A 312 -21.22 7.41 1.29
C ARG A 312 -20.89 7.02 -0.15
N THR A 313 -19.84 6.22 -0.36
CA THR A 313 -19.72 5.40 -1.57
C THR A 313 -20.86 4.37 -1.64
N MET A 314 -21.40 4.12 -2.84
CA MET A 314 -22.50 3.16 -3.03
C MET A 314 -22.33 2.35 -4.31
N THR A 315 -22.72 1.08 -4.29
CA THR A 315 -22.87 0.27 -5.50
C THR A 315 -24.34 0.04 -5.78
N VAL A 316 -24.78 0.32 -7.00
CA VAL A 316 -26.15 0.07 -7.47
C VAL A 316 -26.17 -1.11 -8.43
N LYS A 317 -27.16 -1.98 -8.26
CA LYS A 317 -27.37 -3.16 -9.09
C LYS A 317 -28.86 -3.52 -9.08
N GLY A 318 -29.51 -3.50 -10.24
CA GLY A 318 -30.84 -4.06 -10.43
C GLY A 318 -30.79 -5.57 -10.73
N ALA A 319 -31.94 -6.25 -10.69
CA ALA A 319 -31.99 -7.70 -10.87
C ALA A 319 -31.41 -8.18 -12.22
N LYS A 320 -31.54 -7.36 -13.26
CA LYS A 320 -31.10 -7.67 -14.65
C LYS A 320 -30.11 -6.67 -15.23
N THR A 321 -29.58 -5.75 -14.44
CA THR A 321 -28.68 -4.69 -14.93
C THR A 321 -27.24 -4.94 -14.50
N PRO A 322 -26.25 -4.35 -15.20
CA PRO A 322 -24.89 -4.28 -14.71
C PRO A 322 -24.82 -3.57 -13.35
N SER A 323 -23.79 -3.90 -12.58
CA SER A 323 -23.48 -3.23 -11.33
C SER A 323 -22.66 -1.97 -11.61
N TYR A 324 -23.04 -0.85 -11.00
CA TYR A 324 -22.29 0.42 -11.10
C TYR A 324 -21.86 0.89 -9.72
N GLN A 325 -20.61 1.32 -9.59
CA GLN A 325 -20.13 2.05 -8.43
C GLN A 325 -20.38 3.54 -8.65
N ILE A 326 -21.00 4.18 -7.65
CA ILE A 326 -21.13 5.62 -7.51
C ILE A 326 -20.06 6.04 -6.51
N ASP A 327 -19.17 6.94 -6.94
CA ASP A 327 -18.01 7.36 -6.15
C ASP A 327 -18.46 8.02 -4.84
N VAL A 328 -19.41 8.97 -4.94
CA VAL A 328 -20.06 9.59 -3.77
C VAL A 328 -21.58 9.69 -3.99
N PHE A 329 -22.34 9.15 -3.04
CA PHE A 329 -23.80 9.20 -3.01
C PHE A 329 -24.28 9.97 -1.78
N GLY A 330 -25.11 11.00 -1.98
CA GLY A 330 -25.75 11.75 -0.91
C GLY A 330 -27.27 11.65 -0.98
N LYS A 331 -27.93 11.35 0.15
CA LYS A 331 -29.40 11.40 0.26
C LYS A 331 -29.83 12.61 1.07
N GLU A 332 -30.70 13.46 0.52
CA GLU A 332 -31.21 14.63 1.22
C GLU A 332 -32.10 14.23 2.40
N GLN A 333 -32.05 15.00 3.50
CA GLN A 333 -32.83 14.71 4.71
C GLN A 333 -34.34 14.98 4.54
N ARG A 334 -34.71 16.06 3.87
CA ARG A 334 -36.10 16.56 3.85
C ARG A 334 -36.90 16.15 2.62
N ARG A 335 -36.23 15.92 1.50
CA ARG A 335 -36.86 15.62 0.21
C ARG A 335 -36.41 14.24 -0.25
N ASN A 336 -37.24 13.56 -1.04
CA ASN A 336 -36.82 12.34 -1.73
C ASN A 336 -35.90 12.73 -2.90
N LYS A 337 -34.71 13.24 -2.58
CA LYS A 337 -33.72 13.74 -3.52
C LYS A 337 -32.36 13.14 -3.20
N VAL A 338 -31.62 12.76 -4.24
CA VAL A 338 -30.30 12.17 -4.12
C VAL A 338 -29.32 12.86 -5.06
N TRP A 339 -28.06 12.88 -4.66
CA TRP A 339 -26.94 13.34 -5.49
C TRP A 339 -26.01 12.16 -5.75
N LEU A 340 -25.74 11.92 -7.03
CA LEU A 340 -24.80 10.91 -7.50
C LEU A 340 -23.59 11.62 -8.07
N CYS A 341 -22.40 11.33 -7.54
CA CYS A 341 -21.16 11.96 -7.95
C CYS A 341 -20.23 10.98 -8.66
N GLU A 342 -19.58 11.46 -9.73
CA GLU A 342 -18.40 10.82 -10.34
C GLU A 342 -17.20 11.74 -10.18
N CYS A 343 -16.11 11.20 -9.65
CA CYS A 343 -14.88 11.92 -9.36
C CYS A 343 -13.76 11.50 -10.33
N LYS A 344 -13.10 12.47 -10.96
CA LYS A 344 -11.90 12.24 -11.77
C LYS A 344 -10.77 13.14 -11.31
N TYR A 345 -9.84 12.50 -10.60
CA TYR A 345 -8.55 13.09 -10.33
C TYR A 345 -7.60 12.80 -11.52
N THR A 346 -7.65 13.63 -12.56
CA THR A 346 -6.77 13.55 -13.75
C THR A 346 -6.41 14.94 -14.27
N LYS A 347 -5.38 15.06 -15.13
CA LYS A 347 -5.19 16.26 -15.98
C LYS A 347 -6.07 16.23 -17.22
N THR A 348 -6.35 15.04 -17.76
CA THR A 348 -7.21 14.88 -18.93
C THR A 348 -8.61 15.39 -18.61
N PRO A 349 -9.17 16.30 -19.43
CA PRO A 349 -10.53 16.76 -19.26
C PRO A 349 -11.52 15.60 -19.37
N MET A 350 -12.51 15.59 -18.49
CA MET A 350 -13.55 14.58 -18.47
C MET A 350 -14.32 14.57 -19.79
N ASP A 351 -14.58 13.37 -20.30
CA ASP A 351 -15.32 13.13 -21.52
C ASP A 351 -16.79 12.78 -21.27
N ILE A 352 -17.56 12.72 -22.36
CA ILE A 352 -18.99 12.40 -22.30
C ILE A 352 -19.25 10.96 -21.83
N GLN A 353 -18.25 10.06 -21.87
CA GLN A 353 -18.44 8.68 -21.43
C GLN A 353 -18.64 8.62 -19.92
N GLN A 354 -17.94 9.46 -19.14
CA GLN A 354 -18.15 9.55 -17.69
C GLN A 354 -19.56 10.04 -17.34
N VAL A 355 -20.09 10.99 -18.10
CA VAL A 355 -21.48 11.47 -17.93
C VAL A 355 -22.46 10.34 -18.17
N LYS A 356 -22.31 9.61 -19.28
CA LYS A 356 -23.16 8.46 -19.64
C LYS A 356 -23.07 7.32 -18.63
N LYS A 357 -21.89 7.07 -18.07
CA LYS A 357 -21.69 6.07 -17.00
C LYS A 357 -22.51 6.46 -15.77
N LEU A 358 -22.44 7.72 -15.35
CA LEU A 358 -23.17 8.22 -14.20
C LEU A 358 -24.71 8.23 -14.43
N GLU A 359 -25.15 8.58 -15.64
CA GLU A 359 -26.56 8.47 -16.05
C GLU A 359 -27.04 7.01 -16.05
N SER A 360 -26.19 6.07 -16.49
CA SER A 360 -26.51 4.63 -16.43
C SER A 360 -26.67 4.16 -14.99
N ALA A 361 -25.80 4.61 -14.08
CA ALA A 361 -25.93 4.32 -12.64
C ALA A 361 -27.23 4.90 -12.06
N ALA A 362 -27.61 6.12 -12.47
CA ALA A 362 -28.89 6.72 -12.08
C ALA A 362 -30.10 5.91 -12.58
N GLN A 363 -30.07 5.42 -13.82
CA GLN A 363 -31.14 4.58 -14.36
C GLN A 363 -31.25 3.23 -13.64
N VAL A 364 -30.12 2.64 -13.25
CA VAL A 364 -30.10 1.42 -12.43
C VAL A 364 -30.70 1.68 -11.05
N LEU A 365 -30.39 2.83 -10.43
CA LEU A 365 -30.98 3.21 -9.15
C LEU A 365 -32.51 3.37 -9.24
N ILE A 366 -33.01 4.00 -10.32
CA ILE A 366 -34.46 4.09 -10.58
C ILE A 366 -35.06 2.68 -10.70
N SER A 367 -34.44 1.83 -11.52
CA SER A 367 -34.91 0.45 -11.74
C SER A 367 -34.96 -0.37 -10.44
N SER A 368 -33.97 -0.21 -9.54
CA SER A 368 -34.00 -0.89 -8.24
C SER A 368 -35.14 -0.40 -7.35
N HIS A 369 -35.44 0.90 -7.36
CA HIS A 369 -36.59 1.42 -6.62
C HIS A 369 -37.92 0.88 -7.19
N GLU A 370 -38.00 0.66 -8.52
CA GLU A 370 -39.21 0.16 -9.19
C GLU A 370 -39.46 -1.30 -8.81
N GLU A 371 -38.38 -2.11 -8.83
CA GLU A 371 -38.40 -3.51 -8.40
C GLU A 371 -38.80 -3.66 -6.92
N GLU A 372 -38.34 -2.75 -6.06
CA GLU A 372 -38.65 -2.73 -4.62
C GLU A 372 -40.00 -2.09 -4.28
N GLY A 373 -40.69 -1.47 -5.25
CA GLY A 373 -41.95 -0.77 -5.02
C GLY A 373 -41.83 0.47 -4.11
N THR A 374 -40.67 1.12 -4.10
CA THR A 374 -40.38 2.31 -3.27
C THR A 374 -40.49 3.61 -4.07
N ALA A 375 -40.57 4.75 -3.39
CA ALA A 375 -40.73 6.04 -4.06
C ALA A 375 -39.46 6.46 -4.82
N MET A 376 -39.59 6.80 -6.11
CA MET A 376 -38.48 7.27 -6.94
C MET A 376 -37.89 8.58 -6.42
N PRO A 377 -36.58 8.66 -6.16
CA PRO A 377 -35.96 9.91 -5.78
C PRO A 377 -35.78 10.83 -6.99
N LEU A 378 -35.83 12.14 -6.76
CA LEU A 378 -35.30 13.13 -7.68
C LEU A 378 -33.78 13.00 -7.69
N ILE A 379 -33.19 12.76 -8.86
CA ILE A 379 -31.75 12.52 -8.99
C ILE A 379 -31.06 13.78 -9.51
N HIS A 380 -30.02 14.23 -8.81
CA HIS A 380 -29.05 15.19 -9.30
C HIS A 380 -27.73 14.47 -9.58
N LEU A 381 -27.11 14.79 -10.72
CA LEU A 381 -25.80 14.27 -11.08
C LEU A 381 -24.74 15.34 -10.84
N TRP A 382 -23.61 14.95 -10.27
CA TRP A 382 -22.50 15.86 -10.02
C TRP A 382 -21.21 15.28 -10.57
N LEU A 383 -20.60 15.99 -11.50
CA LEU A 383 -19.34 15.61 -12.10
C LEU A 383 -18.24 16.46 -11.47
N VAL A 384 -17.20 15.82 -10.93
CA VAL A 384 -16.06 16.52 -10.31
C VAL A 384 -14.79 16.11 -11.04
N SER A 385 -14.06 17.09 -11.60
CA SER A 385 -12.86 16.82 -12.39
C SER A 385 -11.76 17.84 -12.12
N THR A 386 -10.60 17.37 -11.65
CA THR A 386 -9.42 18.24 -11.49
C THR A 386 -8.81 18.67 -12.83
N GLY A 387 -9.07 17.92 -13.90
CA GLY A 387 -8.61 18.20 -15.26
C GLY A 387 -9.60 19.07 -16.05
N GLY A 388 -10.71 19.46 -15.43
CA GLY A 388 -11.81 20.14 -16.09
C GLY A 388 -12.60 19.22 -17.02
N PHE A 389 -13.30 19.83 -17.99
CA PHE A 389 -14.28 19.16 -18.84
C PHE A 389 -14.05 19.52 -20.30
N ARG A 390 -14.31 18.57 -21.19
CA ARG A 390 -14.37 18.88 -22.63
C ARG A 390 -15.58 19.76 -22.94
N LYS A 391 -15.51 20.51 -24.05
CA LYS A 391 -16.58 21.44 -24.48
C LYS A 391 -17.92 20.75 -24.72
N ASP A 392 -17.92 19.54 -25.24
CA ASP A 392 -19.12 18.73 -25.46
C ASP A 392 -19.81 18.38 -24.13
N VAL A 393 -19.04 18.07 -23.09
CA VAL A 393 -19.55 17.83 -21.73
C VAL A 393 -20.17 19.10 -21.15
N LEU A 394 -19.46 20.24 -21.20
CA LEU A 394 -20.00 21.50 -20.67
C LEU A 394 -21.30 21.92 -21.37
N SER A 395 -21.37 21.80 -22.69
CA SER A 395 -22.61 22.06 -23.44
C SER A 395 -23.76 21.16 -23.00
N TYR A 396 -23.49 19.87 -22.78
CA TYR A 396 -24.48 18.91 -22.31
C TYR A 396 -24.96 19.20 -20.88
N VAL A 397 -24.04 19.50 -19.96
CA VAL A 397 -24.34 19.87 -18.57
C VAL A 397 -25.12 21.18 -18.50
N ASN A 398 -24.78 22.17 -19.30
CA ASN A 398 -25.47 23.47 -19.31
C ASN A 398 -26.90 23.39 -19.86
N ALA A 399 -27.18 22.43 -20.74
CA ALA A 399 -28.51 22.18 -21.27
C ALA A 399 -29.44 21.51 -20.25
N ARG A 400 -28.93 21.06 -19.09
CA ARG A 400 -29.69 20.30 -18.09
C ARG A 400 -29.65 20.93 -16.71
N ALA A 401 -30.81 21.03 -16.07
CA ALA A 401 -30.93 21.61 -14.74
C ALA A 401 -30.44 20.67 -13.61
N ASP A 402 -30.47 19.36 -13.87
CA ASP A 402 -30.22 18.32 -12.87
C ASP A 402 -28.77 17.79 -12.87
N ILE A 403 -27.91 18.31 -13.74
CA ILE A 403 -26.48 17.96 -13.80
C ILE A 403 -25.62 19.16 -13.41
N TYR A 404 -24.66 18.95 -12.51
CA TYR A 404 -23.67 19.91 -12.06
C TYR A 404 -22.26 19.47 -12.44
N ALA A 405 -21.35 20.42 -12.61
CA ALA A 405 -19.96 20.16 -12.95
C ALA A 405 -19.02 21.08 -12.16
N SER A 406 -18.17 20.50 -11.32
CA SER A 406 -17.12 21.23 -10.60
C SER A 406 -15.77 20.91 -11.20
N ASP A 407 -15.14 21.92 -11.80
CA ASP A 407 -13.74 21.82 -12.22
C ASP A 407 -12.81 21.98 -10.99
N TYR A 408 -11.51 22.04 -11.22
CA TYR A 408 -10.56 22.21 -10.12
C TYR A 408 -10.86 23.44 -9.25
N GLU A 409 -11.15 24.60 -9.85
CA GLU A 409 -11.40 25.81 -9.07
C GLU A 409 -12.71 25.67 -8.28
N GLY A 410 -13.76 25.12 -8.91
CA GLY A 410 -15.02 24.87 -8.23
C GLY A 410 -14.89 23.96 -7.02
N ILE A 411 -14.27 22.78 -7.17
CA ILE A 411 -14.12 21.84 -6.05
C ILE A 411 -13.12 22.35 -5.00
N ASN A 412 -12.08 23.06 -5.41
CA ASN A 412 -11.13 23.66 -4.48
C ASN A 412 -11.76 24.77 -3.63
N ASN A 413 -12.64 25.58 -4.21
CA ASN A 413 -13.38 26.60 -3.48
C ASN A 413 -14.40 26.00 -2.52
N LEU A 414 -15.12 24.94 -2.93
CA LEU A 414 -15.98 24.16 -2.03
C LEU A 414 -15.18 23.59 -0.86
N PHE A 415 -14.05 22.95 -1.15
CA PHE A 415 -13.19 22.38 -0.11
C PHE A 415 -12.74 23.45 0.90
N LYS A 416 -12.30 24.62 0.43
CA LYS A 416 -11.90 25.73 1.29
C LYS A 416 -13.05 26.30 2.12
N ALA A 417 -14.23 26.46 1.53
CA ALA A 417 -15.41 26.95 2.23
C ALA A 417 -15.84 26.02 3.37
N PHE A 418 -15.67 24.71 3.18
CA PHE A 418 -16.12 23.68 4.11
C PHE A 418 -14.97 22.94 4.81
N GLY A 419 -13.83 23.59 5.04
CA GLY A 419 -12.84 23.15 6.04
C GLY A 419 -11.47 22.73 5.54
N GLY A 420 -11.15 22.94 4.27
CA GLY A 420 -9.79 22.88 3.76
C GLY A 420 -9.02 24.14 4.12
N ASN A 421 -7.99 24.03 4.96
CA ASN A 421 -7.04 25.13 5.22
C ASN A 421 -5.89 25.19 4.19
N TYR A 422 -5.95 24.37 3.16
CA TYR A 422 -5.01 24.33 2.03
C TYR A 422 -5.78 24.12 0.71
N SER A 423 -5.14 24.45 -0.41
CA SER A 423 -5.70 24.10 -1.72
C SER A 423 -5.56 22.60 -1.96
N ILE A 424 -6.56 21.97 -2.57
CA ILE A 424 -6.46 20.60 -3.09
C ILE A 424 -5.15 20.52 -3.90
N PRO A 425 -4.18 19.67 -3.52
CA PRO A 425 -2.93 19.54 -4.26
C PRO A 425 -3.27 19.30 -5.73
N LYS A 426 -2.53 19.89 -6.68
CA LYS A 426 -2.63 19.53 -8.11
C LYS A 426 -1.49 18.56 -8.37
N PHE A 427 -1.81 17.26 -8.43
CA PHE A 427 -0.78 16.28 -8.66
C PHE A 427 -0.07 16.56 -9.98
N ALA A 428 1.24 16.78 -9.93
CA ALA A 428 2.04 16.91 -11.13
C ALA A 428 1.88 15.63 -11.98
N VAL A 429 1.97 15.79 -13.30
CA VAL A 429 2.08 14.63 -14.21
C VAL A 429 3.52 14.65 -14.70
N ASN A 430 4.17 13.50 -14.55
CA ASN A 430 5.36 13.13 -15.31
C ASN A 430 5.08 13.35 -16.80
N ASP A 431 5.83 14.25 -17.43
CA ASP A 431 5.99 14.25 -18.88
C ASP A 431 6.75 12.98 -19.33
#